data_AF-A0A259LI75-F1
#
_entry.id   AF-A0A259LI75-F1
#
_cell.length_a   1.000
_cell.length_b   1.000
_cell.length_c   1.000
_cell.angle_alpha   90.00
_cell.angle_beta   90.00
_cell.angle_gamma   90.00
#
_symmetry.space_group_name_H-M   'P 1'
#
loop_
_entity.id
_entity.type
_entity.pdbx_description
1 polymer ?
#
loop_
_entity_poly.entity_id
_entity_poly.type
_entity_poly.pdbx_seq_one_letter_code
_entity_poly.pdbx_strand_id
1 'polypeptide(L)'
;MIRKFRDDIKQGDTLITYSQEHREYLVGEDLGQYEFRPEPEQIGEFQHIRKVKWLGRVSRDQFSQATRNSLGSVLTVFSLSDTVISEVQDRLAGKPAAQPTSVEDTQTAEAEFEILREEVVSREARYEAERATIPVTLIDIDLLADLVVANYERFDIEGQRLLPLVKVYWPAE
;
A
#
# COMPACT_ATOMS: atom_id res chain seq x y z
N MET A 1 -4.71 -6.49 -5.83
CA MET A 1 -3.77 -5.96 -6.85
C MET A 1 -4.46 -5.55 -8.15
N ILE A 2 -5.14 -6.45 -8.87
CA ILE A 2 -5.83 -6.10 -10.13
C ILE A 2 -6.96 -5.07 -9.95
N ARG A 3 -7.64 -5.10 -8.79
CA ARG A 3 -8.73 -4.18 -8.45
C ARG A 3 -8.25 -2.74 -8.35
N LYS A 4 -7.13 -2.47 -7.66
CA LYS A 4 -6.54 -1.12 -7.60
C LYS A 4 -6.21 -0.59 -9.00
N PHE A 5 -5.59 -1.45 -9.81
CA PHE A 5 -5.27 -1.13 -11.20
C PHE A 5 -6.52 -0.92 -12.06
N ARG A 6 -7.68 -1.52 -11.76
CA ARG A 6 -8.90 -1.42 -12.57
C ARG A 6 -9.89 -0.35 -12.07
N ASP A 7 -10.05 -0.23 -10.76
CA ASP A 7 -11.16 0.51 -10.14
C ASP A 7 -10.68 1.79 -9.42
N ASP A 8 -9.47 1.78 -8.85
CA ASP A 8 -8.99 2.90 -8.03
C ASP A 8 -8.33 4.00 -8.87
N ILE A 9 -7.70 3.65 -10.00
CA ILE A 9 -7.10 4.61 -10.94
C ILE A 9 -8.20 5.21 -11.83
N LYS A 10 -8.43 6.51 -11.68
CA LYS A 10 -9.38 7.32 -12.44
C LYS A 10 -8.70 8.12 -13.54
N GLN A 11 -9.50 8.59 -14.49
CA GLN A 11 -9.04 9.49 -15.54
C GLN A 11 -8.47 10.77 -14.93
N GLY A 12 -7.25 11.14 -15.31
CA GLY A 12 -6.54 12.30 -14.78
C GLY A 12 -5.56 11.99 -13.64
N ASP A 13 -5.52 10.74 -13.16
CA ASP A 13 -4.56 10.36 -12.13
C ASP A 13 -3.13 10.30 -12.69
N THR A 14 -2.17 10.77 -11.89
CA THR A 14 -0.75 10.74 -12.25
C THR A 14 -0.18 9.35 -11.98
N LEU A 15 0.36 8.73 -13.03
CA LEU A 15 1.03 7.45 -12.99
C LEU A 15 2.54 7.64 -13.05
N ILE A 16 3.24 6.91 -12.19
CA ILE A 16 4.70 6.89 -12.15
C ILE A 16 5.14 5.44 -12.25
N THR A 17 6.04 5.15 -13.20
CA THR A 17 6.65 3.83 -13.33
C THR A 17 8.17 3.95 -13.45
N TYR A 18 8.89 2.97 -12.92
CA TYR A 18 10.35 2.96 -12.92
C TYR A 18 10.90 2.13 -14.07
N SER A 19 11.74 2.74 -14.90
CA SER A 19 12.54 2.03 -15.89
C SER A 19 13.92 1.72 -15.32
N GLN A 20 14.19 0.43 -15.09
CA GLN A 20 15.49 -0.03 -14.59
C GLN A 20 16.62 0.22 -15.60
N GLU A 21 16.32 0.10 -16.90
CA GLU A 21 17.30 0.21 -17.99
C GLU A 21 17.93 1.61 -18.06
N HIS A 22 17.12 2.64 -17.84
CA HIS A 22 17.57 4.03 -17.89
C HIS A 22 17.73 4.68 -16.51
N ARG A 23 17.36 3.98 -15.43
CA ARG A 23 17.27 4.53 -14.05
C ARG A 23 16.43 5.81 -13.98
N GLU A 24 15.38 5.87 -14.78
CA GLU A 24 14.48 7.01 -14.92
C GLU A 24 13.07 6.60 -14.49
N TYR A 25 12.36 7.55 -13.88
CA TYR A 25 10.93 7.46 -13.65
C TYR A 25 10.20 8.07 -14.84
N LEU A 26 9.28 7.30 -15.41
CA LEU A 26 8.36 7.75 -16.43
C LEU A 26 7.10 8.25 -15.73
N VAL A 27 6.72 9.48 -16.04
CA VAL A 27 5.53 10.13 -15.47
C VAL A 27 4.52 10.32 -16.58
N GLY A 28 3.29 9.88 -16.33
CA GLY A 28 2.19 10.02 -17.27
C GLY A 28 0.87 10.29 -16.56
N GLU A 29 -0.13 10.67 -17.34
CA GLU A 29 -1.49 10.87 -16.87
C GLU A 29 -2.37 9.75 -17.43
N ASP A 30 -3.17 9.10 -16.58
CA ASP A 30 -4.09 8.06 -17.01
C ASP A 30 -5.26 8.64 -17.81
N LEU A 31 -5.53 8.08 -18.99
CA LEU A 31 -6.66 8.51 -19.82
C LEU A 31 -7.98 7.82 -19.43
N GLY A 32 -8.01 7.04 -18.34
CA GLY A 32 -9.20 6.36 -17.83
C GLY A 32 -9.64 5.14 -18.65
N GLN A 33 -8.88 4.77 -19.70
CA GLN A 33 -9.24 3.69 -20.61
C GLN A 33 -8.53 2.41 -20.20
N TYR A 34 -9.15 1.67 -19.28
CA TYR A 34 -8.76 0.29 -18.96
C TYR A 34 -9.27 -0.66 -20.05
N GLU A 35 -8.37 -1.44 -20.63
CA GLU A 35 -8.65 -2.43 -21.66
C GLU A 35 -8.04 -3.77 -21.25
N PHE A 36 -8.87 -4.82 -21.23
CA PHE A 36 -8.41 -6.19 -21.04
C PHE A 36 -8.24 -6.84 -22.42
N ARG A 37 -7.01 -7.23 -22.76
CA ARG A 37 -6.70 -7.92 -24.01
C ARG A 37 -6.25 -9.35 -23.70
N PRO A 38 -7.05 -10.36 -24.05
CA PRO A 38 -6.69 -11.77 -23.81
C PRO A 38 -5.63 -12.30 -24.78
N GLU A 39 -5.40 -11.61 -25.91
CA GLU A 39 -4.47 -12.05 -26.96
C GLU A 39 -3.09 -11.37 -26.81
N PRO A 40 -2.00 -12.14 -26.69
CA PRO A 40 -0.63 -11.63 -26.49
C PRO A 40 -0.02 -11.19 -27.84
N GLU A 41 -0.59 -10.18 -28.49
CA GLU A 41 -0.16 -9.82 -29.85
C GLU A 41 0.74 -8.58 -29.95
N GLN A 42 0.96 -7.80 -28.88
CA GLN A 42 1.77 -6.57 -29.04
C GLN A 42 2.47 -5.96 -27.82
N ILE A 43 2.08 -6.27 -26.58
CA ILE A 43 2.68 -5.70 -25.36
C ILE A 43 3.04 -6.81 -24.35
N GLY A 44 3.75 -7.84 -24.83
CA GLY A 44 4.21 -8.96 -24.00
C GLY A 44 3.08 -9.78 -23.36
N GLU A 45 3.39 -10.47 -22.26
CA GLU A 45 2.48 -11.37 -21.52
C GLU A 45 1.41 -10.61 -20.68
N PHE A 46 1.32 -9.28 -20.79
CA PHE A 46 0.47 -8.45 -19.94
C PHE A 46 -0.91 -8.25 -20.55
N GLN A 47 -1.93 -8.84 -19.91
CA GLN A 47 -3.33 -8.82 -20.38
C GLN A 47 -4.11 -7.56 -19.95
N HIS A 48 -3.57 -6.79 -18.99
CA HIS A 48 -4.21 -5.62 -18.42
C HIS A 48 -3.49 -4.35 -18.88
N ILE A 49 -4.16 -3.58 -19.73
CA ILE A 49 -3.57 -2.39 -20.35
C ILE A 49 -4.38 -1.16 -19.97
N ARG A 50 -3.68 -0.07 -19.67
CA ARG A 50 -4.27 1.27 -19.57
C ARG A 50 -3.62 2.20 -20.57
N LYS A 51 -4.42 3.05 -21.19
CA LYS A 51 -3.88 4.12 -22.03
C LYS A 51 -3.41 5.26 -21.15
N VAL A 52 -2.12 5.52 -21.21
CA VAL A 52 -1.46 6.58 -20.45
C VAL A 52 -0.91 7.60 -21.42
N LYS A 53 -1.13 8.89 -21.13
CA LYS A 53 -0.46 10.00 -21.80
C LYS A 53 0.84 10.28 -21.07
N TRP A 54 1.96 9.84 -21.63
CA TRP A 54 3.28 10.12 -21.05
C TRP A 54 3.61 11.61 -21.14
N LEU A 55 3.87 12.21 -19.98
CA LEU A 55 4.20 13.63 -19.84
C LEU A 55 5.71 13.85 -19.92
N GLY A 56 6.51 12.92 -19.41
CA GLY A 56 7.97 13.05 -19.44
C GLY A 56 8.72 11.94 -18.72
N ARG A 57 10.04 12.11 -18.70
CA ARG A 57 11.00 11.25 -18.00
C ARG A 57 11.77 12.10 -16.99
N VAL A 58 11.92 11.59 -15.78
CA VAL A 58 12.66 12.26 -14.71
C VAL A 58 13.69 11.28 -14.16
N SER A 59 14.96 11.69 -14.10
CA SER A 59 16.03 10.85 -13.54
C SER A 59 15.79 10.59 -12.05
N ARG A 60 16.04 9.35 -11.61
CA ARG A 60 15.96 8.97 -10.19
C ARG A 60 16.80 9.88 -9.31
N ASP A 61 17.93 10.35 -9.79
CA ASP A 61 18.89 11.12 -9.01
C ASP A 61 18.43 12.56 -8.75
N GLN A 62 17.39 13.03 -9.45
CA GLN A 62 16.79 14.32 -9.19
C GLN A 62 15.85 14.29 -7.98
N PHE A 63 15.29 13.14 -7.61
CA PHE A 63 14.35 13.02 -6.50
C PHE A 63 15.02 13.05 -5.12
N SER A 64 14.32 13.60 -4.14
CA SER A 64 14.69 13.52 -2.72
C SER A 64 14.83 12.07 -2.23
N GLN A 65 15.52 11.86 -1.11
CA GLN A 65 15.65 10.53 -0.51
C GLN A 65 14.29 9.97 -0.07
N ALA A 66 13.43 10.81 0.51
CA ALA A 66 12.06 10.45 0.91
C ALA A 66 11.21 9.95 -0.28
N THR A 67 11.27 10.68 -1.41
CA THR A 67 10.54 10.29 -2.64
C THR A 67 11.09 9.00 -3.23
N ARG A 68 12.42 8.79 -3.20
CA ARG A 68 13.01 7.51 -3.64
C ARG A 68 12.64 6.33 -2.76
N ASN A 69 12.55 6.52 -1.44
CA ASN A 69 12.10 5.48 -0.52
C ASN A 69 10.63 5.12 -0.78
N SER A 70 9.78 6.13 -1.00
CA SER A 70 8.36 5.95 -1.29
C SER A 70 8.14 5.23 -2.63
N LEU A 71 8.86 5.64 -3.68
CA LEU A 71 8.78 5.03 -5.02
C LEU A 71 9.40 3.63 -5.09
N GLY A 72 10.31 3.30 -4.17
CA GLY A 72 10.97 2.00 -4.06
C GLY A 72 10.17 0.93 -3.29
N SER A 73 8.86 1.09 -3.15
CA SER A 73 8.02 0.13 -2.43
C SER A 73 8.09 -1.28 -3.04
N VAL A 74 7.99 -2.30 -2.18
CA VAL A 74 7.85 -3.71 -2.59
C VAL A 74 6.50 -3.97 -3.28
N LEU A 75 5.52 -3.07 -3.09
CA LEU A 75 4.21 -3.15 -3.71
C LEU A 75 4.25 -2.70 -5.18
N THR A 76 3.53 -3.42 -6.01
CA THR A 76 3.46 -3.23 -7.47
C THR A 76 2.52 -2.11 -7.90
N VAL A 77 1.49 -1.79 -7.10
CA VAL A 77 0.58 -0.65 -7.30
C VAL A 77 0.24 -0.07 -5.93
N PHE A 78 0.54 1.21 -5.73
CA PHE A 78 0.27 1.94 -4.49
C PHE A 78 0.03 3.42 -4.77
N SER A 79 -0.71 4.08 -3.88
CA SER A 79 -0.95 5.52 -3.92
C SER A 79 0.26 6.28 -3.39
N LEU A 80 0.59 7.40 -4.03
CA LEU A 80 1.60 8.34 -3.56
C LEU A 80 0.94 9.48 -2.81
N SER A 81 1.65 10.05 -1.83
CA SER A 81 1.21 11.25 -1.14
C SER A 81 1.25 12.48 -2.06
N ASP A 82 0.41 13.47 -1.76
CA ASP A 82 0.35 14.73 -2.51
C ASP A 82 1.70 15.46 -2.51
N THR A 83 2.50 15.30 -1.45
CA THR A 83 3.86 15.84 -1.34
C THR A 83 4.78 15.25 -2.41
N VAL A 84 4.77 13.93 -2.62
CA VAL A 84 5.58 13.26 -3.65
C VAL A 84 5.08 13.63 -5.04
N ILE A 85 3.77 13.71 -5.24
CA ILE A 85 3.17 14.10 -6.54
C ILE A 85 3.60 15.52 -6.91
N SER A 86 3.56 16.45 -5.96
CA SER A 86 4.02 17.83 -6.18
C SER A 86 5.51 17.91 -6.52
N GLU A 87 6.37 17.14 -5.84
CA GLU A 87 7.80 17.07 -6.16
C GLU A 87 8.02 16.54 -7.60
N VAL A 88 7.27 15.50 -7.99
CA VAL A 88 7.33 14.92 -9.34
C VAL A 88 6.90 15.94 -10.39
N GLN A 89 5.80 16.66 -10.16
CA GLN A 89 5.33 17.70 -11.07
C GLN A 89 6.34 18.86 -11.19
N ASP A 90 6.95 19.29 -10.08
CA ASP A 90 7.98 20.33 -10.09
C ASP A 90 9.24 19.88 -10.84
N ARG A 91 9.65 18.61 -10.71
CA ARG A 91 10.78 18.05 -11.46
C ARG A 91 10.46 17.89 -12.94
N LEU A 92 9.23 17.51 -13.27
CA LEU A 92 8.75 17.43 -14.63
C LEU A 92 8.68 18.82 -15.30
N ALA A 93 8.38 19.88 -14.53
CA ALA A 93 8.38 21.27 -14.97
C ALA A 93 9.79 21.90 -15.07
N GLY A 94 10.86 21.15 -14.75
CA GLY A 94 12.24 21.61 -14.88
C GLY A 94 12.73 22.53 -13.76
N LYS A 95 12.04 22.62 -12.63
CA LYS A 95 12.55 23.35 -11.47
C LYS A 95 13.67 22.53 -10.79
N PRO A 96 14.83 23.13 -10.48
CA PRO A 96 15.91 22.44 -9.78
C PRO A 96 15.50 22.10 -8.35
N ALA A 97 16.16 21.07 -7.80
CA ALA A 97 15.93 20.54 -6.46
C ALA A 97 15.90 21.63 -5.40
N ALA A 98 14.70 21.92 -4.88
CA ALA A 98 14.60 22.60 -3.62
C ALA A 98 15.13 21.67 -2.51
N GLN A 99 15.95 22.28 -1.65
CA GLN A 99 16.72 21.80 -0.51
C GLN A 99 16.16 20.65 0.34
N PRO A 100 17.04 19.96 1.09
CA PRO A 100 16.70 18.75 1.83
C PRO A 100 15.57 19.01 2.81
N THR A 101 14.43 18.36 2.57
CA THR A 101 13.43 18.08 3.59
C THR A 101 14.15 17.57 4.83
N SER A 102 13.90 18.19 5.98
CA SER A 102 14.61 17.85 7.21
C SER A 102 14.42 16.37 7.55
N VAL A 103 15.37 15.78 8.28
CA VAL A 103 15.30 14.37 8.70
C VAL A 103 14.03 14.09 9.49
N GLU A 104 13.52 15.10 10.22
CA GLU A 104 12.28 15.03 11.00
C GLU A 104 11.02 14.99 10.10
N ASP A 105 10.97 15.80 9.05
CA ASP A 105 9.86 15.78 8.08
C ASP A 105 9.81 14.45 7.31
N THR A 106 10.97 13.84 7.05
CA THR A 106 11.05 12.54 6.35
C THR A 106 10.54 11.40 7.23
N GLN A 107 10.96 11.38 8.51
CA GLN A 107 10.51 10.35 9.46
C GLN A 107 9.00 10.45 9.75
N THR A 108 8.49 11.68 9.86
CA THR A 108 7.06 11.91 10.09
C THR A 108 6.23 11.44 8.90
N ALA A 109 6.66 11.77 7.67
CA ALA A 109 5.99 11.30 6.46
C ALA A 109 6.07 9.78 6.28
N GLU A 110 7.20 9.15 6.61
CA GLU A 110 7.34 7.69 6.59
C GLU A 110 6.42 7.00 7.61
N ALA A 111 6.28 7.57 8.81
CA ALA A 111 5.38 7.05 9.84
C ALA A 111 3.90 7.20 9.46
N GLU A 112 3.48 8.38 8.96
CA GLU A 112 2.12 8.59 8.46
C GLU A 112 1.80 7.66 7.28
N PHE A 113 2.78 7.42 6.40
CA PHE A 113 2.61 6.52 5.27
C PHE A 113 2.49 5.06 5.69
N GLU A 114 3.23 4.64 6.73
CA GLU A 114 3.14 3.28 7.25
C GLU A 114 1.79 3.04 7.96
N ILE A 115 1.28 4.03 8.70
CA ILE A 115 -0.06 3.98 9.30
C ILE A 115 -1.13 3.85 8.19
N LEU A 116 -1.04 4.67 7.14
CA LEU A 116 -1.97 4.60 6.00
C LEU A 116 -1.89 3.24 5.28
N ARG A 117 -0.70 2.64 5.19
CA ARG A 117 -0.52 1.29 4.62
C ARG A 117 -1.18 0.24 5.49
N GLU A 118 -0.95 0.27 6.80
CA GLU A 118 -1.53 -0.68 7.75
C GLU A 118 -3.06 -0.61 7.76
N GLU A 119 -3.64 0.59 7.71
CA GLU A 119 -5.09 0.78 7.57
C GLU A 119 -5.63 0.23 6.24
N VAL A 120 -4.94 0.48 5.12
CA VAL A 120 -5.38 0.00 3.81
C VAL A 120 -5.30 -1.53 3.73
N VAL A 121 -4.21 -2.14 4.21
CA VAL A 121 -4.00 -3.59 4.20
C VAL A 121 -5.03 -4.29 5.10
N SER A 122 -5.24 -3.78 6.32
CA SER A 122 -6.23 -4.34 7.24
C SER A 122 -7.67 -4.21 6.70
N ARG A 123 -8.00 -3.10 6.04
CA ARG A 123 -9.30 -2.89 5.39
C ARG A 123 -9.54 -3.84 4.23
N GLU A 124 -8.52 -4.06 3.38
CA GLU A 124 -8.61 -5.01 2.27
C GLU A 124 -8.77 -6.45 2.78
N ALA A 125 -8.02 -6.84 3.82
CA ALA A 125 -8.13 -8.16 4.43
C ALA A 125 -9.53 -8.41 5.02
N ARG A 126 -10.11 -7.43 5.73
CA ARG A 126 -11.48 -7.52 6.27
C ARG A 126 -12.52 -7.63 5.17
N TYR A 127 -12.39 -6.84 4.10
CA TYR A 127 -13.31 -6.89 2.96
C TYR A 127 -13.26 -8.23 2.21
N GLU A 128 -12.08 -8.83 2.07
CA GLU A 128 -11.93 -10.16 1.45
C GLU A 128 -12.51 -11.26 2.33
N ALA A 129 -12.33 -11.15 3.66
CA ALA A 129 -12.92 -12.08 4.63
C ALA A 129 -14.46 -12.07 4.60
N GLU A 130 -15.08 -10.90 4.46
CA GLU A 130 -16.55 -10.76 4.35
C GLU A 130 -17.13 -11.36 3.06
N ARG A 131 -16.33 -11.43 1.99
CA ARG A 131 -16.77 -11.96 0.68
C ARG A 131 -16.37 -13.41 0.44
N ALA A 132 -15.63 -14.01 1.37
CA ALA A 132 -15.20 -15.39 1.27
C ALA A 132 -16.40 -16.34 1.30
N THR A 133 -16.40 -17.34 0.41
CA THR A 133 -17.43 -18.38 0.34
C THR A 133 -17.53 -19.19 1.64
N ILE A 134 -16.44 -19.29 2.38
CA ILE A 134 -16.38 -19.85 3.74
C ILE A 134 -16.34 -18.65 4.69
N PRO A 135 -17.23 -18.56 5.70
CA PRO A 135 -17.22 -17.44 6.62
C PRO A 135 -15.93 -17.49 7.46
N VAL A 136 -15.00 -16.58 7.18
CA VAL A 136 -13.77 -16.41 7.95
C VAL A 136 -13.86 -15.05 8.64
N THR A 137 -13.68 -15.02 9.96
CA THR A 137 -13.60 -13.78 10.73
C THR A 137 -12.15 -13.40 10.91
N LEU A 138 -11.76 -12.22 10.43
CA LEU A 138 -10.42 -11.70 10.63
C LEU A 138 -10.34 -11.10 12.04
N ILE A 139 -9.41 -11.60 12.86
CA ILE A 139 -9.16 -11.11 14.22
C ILE A 139 -7.69 -10.70 14.34
N ASP A 140 -7.43 -9.59 15.02
CA ASP A 140 -6.08 -9.18 15.42
C ASP A 140 -5.68 -9.85 16.73
N ILE A 141 -4.42 -9.63 17.15
CA ILE A 141 -3.88 -10.29 18.34
C ILE A 141 -4.55 -9.82 19.63
N ASP A 142 -4.95 -8.54 19.69
CA ASP A 142 -5.62 -7.96 20.85
C ASP A 142 -7.03 -8.54 20.99
N LEU A 143 -7.79 -8.59 19.90
CA LEU A 143 -9.11 -9.21 19.86
C LEU A 143 -9.04 -10.72 20.13
N LEU A 144 -8.01 -11.41 19.63
CA LEU A 144 -7.78 -12.81 19.96
C LEU A 144 -7.57 -12.99 21.48
N ALA A 145 -6.74 -12.15 22.10
CA ALA A 145 -6.51 -12.21 23.54
C ALA A 145 -7.81 -11.99 24.32
N ASP A 146 -8.59 -10.97 23.96
CA ASP A 146 -9.89 -10.68 24.58
C ASP A 146 -10.87 -11.85 24.42
N LEU A 147 -10.96 -12.44 23.22
CA LEU A 147 -11.82 -13.59 22.96
C LEU A 147 -11.41 -14.82 23.76
N VAL A 148 -10.10 -15.08 23.86
CA VAL A 148 -9.55 -16.17 24.65
C VAL A 148 -9.89 -15.96 26.12
N VAL A 149 -9.67 -14.77 26.67
CA VAL A 149 -9.97 -14.48 28.08
C VAL A 149 -11.47 -14.59 28.37
N ALA A 150 -12.32 -14.00 27.52
CA ALA A 150 -13.77 -13.99 27.71
C ALA A 150 -14.41 -15.38 27.60
N ASN A 151 -13.82 -16.28 26.81
CA ASN A 151 -14.37 -17.60 26.54
C ASN A 151 -13.50 -18.74 27.09
N TYR A 152 -12.48 -18.45 27.90
CA TYR A 152 -11.48 -19.42 28.36
C TYR A 152 -12.11 -20.64 29.04
N GLU A 153 -13.16 -20.42 29.84
CA GLU A 153 -13.86 -21.49 30.55
C GLU A 153 -14.62 -22.46 29.62
N ARG A 154 -14.99 -22.00 28.42
CA ARG A 154 -15.67 -22.79 27.38
C ARG A 154 -14.70 -23.34 26.34
N PHE A 155 -13.42 -22.98 26.45
CA PHE A 155 -12.37 -23.43 25.54
C PHE A 155 -12.14 -24.93 25.71
N ASP A 156 -11.74 -25.60 24.64
CA ASP A 156 -11.50 -27.03 24.65
C ASP A 156 -10.27 -27.41 25.50
N ILE A 157 -10.21 -28.68 25.93
CA ILE A 157 -9.13 -29.15 26.80
C ILE A 157 -7.76 -29.03 26.10
N GLU A 158 -7.71 -29.20 24.79
CA GLU A 158 -6.49 -29.05 24.01
C GLU A 158 -6.01 -27.59 23.98
N GLY A 159 -6.92 -26.64 23.74
CA GLY A 159 -6.63 -25.21 23.80
C GLY A 159 -6.25 -24.71 25.19
N GLN A 160 -6.92 -25.18 26.25
CA GLN A 160 -6.58 -24.84 27.64
C GLN A 160 -5.18 -25.36 28.04
N ARG A 161 -4.70 -26.45 27.42
CA ARG A 161 -3.35 -26.96 27.64
C ARG A 161 -2.29 -26.14 26.92
N LEU A 162 -2.61 -25.57 25.76
CA LEU A 162 -1.72 -24.71 25.01
C LEU A 162 -1.56 -23.32 25.66
N LEU A 163 -2.64 -22.79 26.24
CA LEU A 163 -2.66 -21.45 26.85
C LEU A 163 -3.20 -21.49 28.29
N PRO A 164 -2.46 -22.03 29.27
CA PRO A 164 -2.94 -22.14 30.64
C PRO A 164 -3.08 -20.77 31.33
N LEU A 165 -4.30 -20.27 31.50
CA LEU A 165 -4.58 -19.06 32.29
C LEU A 165 -4.74 -19.40 33.78
N VAL A 166 -4.01 -18.68 34.63
CA VAL A 166 -4.08 -18.80 36.09
C VAL A 166 -4.86 -17.62 36.66
N LYS A 167 -5.95 -17.90 37.39
CA LYS A 167 -6.70 -16.87 38.11
C LYS A 167 -5.94 -16.48 39.38
N VAL A 168 -5.55 -15.23 39.50
CA VAL A 168 -4.91 -14.67 40.69
C VAL A 168 -5.93 -13.76 41.39
N TYR A 169 -6.21 -14.05 42.66
CA TYR A 169 -7.05 -13.20 43.51
C TYR A 169 -6.13 -12.29 44.33
N TRP A 170 -6.27 -10.98 44.16
CA TRP A 170 -5.52 -9.98 44.92
C TRP A 170 -6.43 -9.37 45.99
N PRO A 171 -5.97 -9.21 47.25
CA PRO A 171 -6.78 -8.60 48.29
C PRO A 171 -7.04 -7.13 47.98
N ALA A 172 -8.30 -6.70 48.12
CA ALA A 172 -8.65 -5.29 48.12
C ALA A 172 -8.23 -4.68 49.46
N GLU A 173 -7.57 -3.52 49.43
CA GLU A 173 -7.34 -2.69 50.63
C GLU A 173 -8.64 -2.13 51.20
#